data_AF-A0A7J4K4E1-F1
#
_entry.id   AF-A0A7J4K4E1-F1
#
_cell.length_a   1.000
_cell.length_b   1.000
_cell.length_c   1.000
_cell.angle_alpha   90.00
_cell.angle_beta   90.00
_cell.angle_gamma   90.00
#
_symmetry.space_group_name_H-M   'P 1'
#
loop_
_entity.id
_entity.type
_entity.pdbx_description
1 polymer ?
#
loop_
_entity_poly.entity_id
_entity_poly.type
_entity_poly.pdbx_seq_one_letter_code
_entity_poly.pdbx_strand_id
1 'polypeptide(L)'
;GSFRYVYLQSLGYPIIFIGAVMGISRFVWFIIAQNIHYLQKVPLQTLIKIELFLFPMSYMLIAAFDNPYVVGAFFSIIVGYQWARDQIYTTEFIQNYIVDKKYKATMLSVTTQIDYVFQMIIAFSIGFVMEQSYKLGFFTLSIALFCVLLIAYAGIRATRIRQETGATA
;
A
#
# COMPACT_ATOMS: atom_id res chain seq x y z
N GLY A 1 -0.40 -8.86 3.10
CA GLY A 1 0.36 -10.02 2.59
C GLY A 1 0.38 -11.11 3.63
N SER A 2 0.32 -12.37 3.18
CA SER A 2 0.27 -13.57 4.01
C SER A 2 1.42 -13.65 5.04
N PHE A 3 2.61 -13.16 4.69
CA PHE A 3 3.81 -13.20 5.51
C PHE A 3 3.76 -12.44 6.84
N ARG A 4 2.85 -11.46 6.99
CA ARG A 4 2.73 -10.67 8.24
C ARG A 4 2.31 -11.53 9.42
N TYR A 5 1.37 -12.45 9.17
CA TYR A 5 0.88 -13.39 10.18
C TYR A 5 2.00 -14.34 10.61
N VAL A 6 2.72 -14.89 9.63
CA VAL A 6 3.83 -15.84 9.88
C VAL A 6 4.97 -15.16 10.64
N TYR A 7 5.28 -13.90 10.31
CA TYR A 7 6.30 -13.15 11.03
C TYR A 7 5.91 -12.86 12.49
N LEU A 8 4.69 -12.40 12.75
CA LEU A 8 4.20 -12.19 14.11
C LEU A 8 4.19 -13.48 14.93
N GLN A 9 3.83 -14.60 14.32
CA GLN A 9 3.90 -15.92 14.95
C GLN A 9 5.36 -16.30 15.26
N SER A 10 6.31 -16.03 14.35
CA SER A 10 7.74 -16.30 14.57
C SER A 10 8.34 -15.47 15.72
N LEU A 11 7.79 -14.28 15.98
CA LEU A 11 8.16 -13.42 17.11
C LEU A 11 7.47 -13.82 18.43
N GLY A 12 6.71 -14.92 18.44
CA GLY A 12 6.04 -15.43 19.64
C GLY A 12 4.70 -14.74 19.96
N TYR A 13 4.10 -14.02 19.01
CA TYR A 13 2.79 -13.41 19.24
C TYR A 13 1.68 -14.47 19.24
N PRO A 14 0.80 -14.50 20.25
CA PRO A 14 -0.27 -15.48 20.29
C PRO A 14 -1.25 -15.27 19.12
N ILE A 15 -1.57 -16.36 18.41
CA ILE A 15 -2.39 -16.36 17.19
C ILE A 15 -3.74 -15.65 17.40
N ILE A 16 -4.36 -15.83 18.56
CA ILE A 16 -5.66 -15.22 18.92
C ILE A 16 -5.57 -13.69 18.89
N PHE A 17 -4.47 -13.13 19.39
CA PHE A 17 -4.27 -11.68 19.38
C PHE A 17 -3.94 -11.16 17.98
N ILE A 18 -3.30 -11.94 17.10
CA ILE A 18 -3.08 -11.53 15.70
C ILE A 18 -4.43 -11.29 15.01
N GLY A 19 -5.35 -12.26 15.15
CA GLY A 19 -6.69 -12.17 14.59
C GLY A 19 -7.48 -10.99 15.16
N ALA A 20 -7.44 -10.80 16.49
CA ALA A 20 -8.12 -9.70 17.16
C ALA A 20 -7.59 -8.33 16.73
N VAL A 21 -6.28 -8.11 16.72
CA VAL A 21 -5.65 -6.83 16.31
C VAL A 21 -5.94 -6.51 14.85
N MET A 22 -5.84 -7.50 13.97
CA MET A 22 -6.14 -7.32 12.54
C MET A 22 -7.64 -7.05 12.31
N GLY A 23 -8.52 -7.70 13.07
CA GLY A 23 -9.96 -7.46 13.02
C GLY A 23 -10.35 -6.06 13.51
N ILE A 24 -9.83 -5.65 14.68
CA ILE A 24 -10.05 -4.31 15.24
C ILE A 24 -9.50 -3.25 14.30
N SER A 25 -8.30 -3.46 13.73
CA SER A 25 -7.73 -2.59 12.71
C SER A 25 -8.70 -2.39 11.55
N ARG A 26 -9.19 -3.47 10.95
CA ARG A 26 -10.16 -3.36 9.84
C ARG A 26 -11.45 -2.66 10.24
N PHE A 27 -11.95 -2.88 11.45
CA PHE A 27 -13.15 -2.20 11.94
C PHE A 27 -12.93 -0.68 12.10
N VAL A 28 -11.83 -0.27 12.73
CA VAL A 28 -11.45 1.14 12.85
C VAL A 28 -11.29 1.78 11.48
N TRP A 29 -10.62 1.10 10.56
CA TRP A 29 -10.40 1.60 9.21
C TRP A 29 -11.66 1.61 8.34
N PHE A 30 -12.62 0.70 8.59
CA PHE A 30 -13.94 0.75 7.98
C PHE A 30 -14.71 2.02 8.39
N ILE A 31 -14.66 2.39 9.68
CA ILE A 31 -15.27 3.64 10.17
C ILE A 31 -14.61 4.87 9.53
N ILE A 32 -13.28 4.87 9.41
CA ILE A 32 -12.53 5.95 8.74
C ILE A 32 -12.91 6.01 7.26
N ALA A 33 -12.98 4.87 6.57
CA ALA A 33 -13.35 4.79 5.16
C ALA A 33 -14.79 5.25 4.90
N GLN A 34 -15.72 5.05 5.84
CA GLN A 34 -17.08 5.59 5.72
C GLN A 34 -17.09 7.13 5.74
N ASN A 35 -16.08 7.76 6.35
CA ASN A 35 -15.88 9.20 6.38
C ASN A 35 -14.92 9.71 5.30
N ILE A 36 -14.57 8.88 4.31
CA ILE A 36 -13.54 9.20 3.31
C ILE A 36 -13.93 10.32 2.35
N HIS A 37 -15.20 10.75 2.35
CA HIS A 37 -15.66 11.90 1.57
C HIS A 37 -14.89 13.20 1.91
N TYR A 38 -14.33 13.29 3.12
CA TYR A 38 -13.42 14.38 3.51
C TYR A 38 -11.99 14.22 2.93
N LEU A 39 -11.53 12.99 2.68
CA LEU A 39 -10.21 12.65 2.16
C LEU A 39 -10.12 12.71 0.62
N GLN A 40 -11.25 12.64 -0.08
CA GLN A 40 -11.32 12.82 -1.54
C GLN A 40 -10.82 14.20 -2.03
N LYS A 41 -10.66 15.17 -1.12
CA LYS A 41 -10.10 16.50 -1.46
C LYS A 41 -8.57 16.52 -1.50
N VAL A 42 -7.90 15.44 -1.11
CA VAL A 42 -6.43 15.39 -1.09
C VAL A 42 -5.92 15.00 -2.49
N PRO A 43 -5.08 15.84 -3.13
CA PRO A 43 -4.57 15.53 -4.45
C PRO A 43 -3.64 14.31 -4.41
N LEU A 44 -3.73 13.46 -5.44
CA LEU A 44 -2.96 12.23 -5.60
C LEU A 44 -1.45 12.41 -5.33
N GLN A 45 -0.89 13.56 -5.72
CA GLN A 45 0.52 13.88 -5.51
C GLN A 45 0.91 14.00 -4.03
N THR A 46 0.06 14.63 -3.22
CA THR A 46 0.28 14.74 -1.77
C THR A 46 0.21 13.35 -1.14
N LEU A 47 -0.71 12.53 -1.62
CA LEU A 47 -0.91 11.17 -1.14
C LEU A 47 0.31 10.29 -1.44
N ILE A 48 0.82 10.30 -2.67
CA ILE A 48 2.05 9.57 -3.06
C ILE A 48 3.28 10.11 -2.31
N LYS A 49 3.36 11.42 -2.05
CA LYS A 49 4.45 12.01 -1.26
C LYS A 49 4.44 11.50 0.18
N ILE A 50 3.26 11.39 0.80
CA ILE A 50 3.13 10.81 2.15
C ILE A 50 3.54 9.33 2.13
N GLU A 51 3.11 8.59 1.12
CA GLU A 51 3.41 7.16 0.95
C GLU A 51 4.89 6.86 0.78
N LEU A 52 5.61 7.74 0.07
CA LEU A 52 7.06 7.64 -0.15
C LEU A 52 7.83 7.51 1.18
N PHE A 53 7.34 8.17 2.24
CA PHE A 53 7.95 8.09 3.57
C PHE A 53 7.26 7.05 4.44
N LEU A 54 5.92 7.04 4.47
CA LEU A 54 5.16 6.23 5.41
C LEU A 54 5.40 4.73 5.23
N PHE A 55 5.33 4.20 4.01
CA PHE A 55 5.44 2.76 3.80
C PHE A 55 6.88 2.24 3.94
N PRO A 56 7.91 2.83 3.31
CA PRO A 56 9.27 2.35 3.50
C PRO A 56 9.75 2.49 4.95
N MET A 57 9.45 3.61 5.61
CA MET A 57 9.82 3.80 7.02
C MET A 57 9.14 2.76 7.92
N SER A 58 7.84 2.51 7.74
CA SER A 58 7.14 1.50 8.54
C SER A 58 7.68 0.08 8.33
N TYR A 59 7.97 -0.33 7.10
CA TYR A 59 8.61 -1.64 6.84
C TYR A 59 10.05 -1.72 7.38
N MET A 60 10.79 -0.60 7.37
CA MET A 60 12.13 -0.55 7.96
C MET A 60 12.08 -0.68 9.48
N LEU A 61 11.12 -0.01 10.14
CA LEU A 61 10.88 -0.14 11.58
C LEU A 61 10.43 -1.57 11.93
N ILE A 62 9.56 -2.18 11.12
CA ILE A 62 9.17 -3.59 11.28
C ILE A 62 10.38 -4.53 11.26
N ALA A 63 11.35 -4.28 10.36
CA ALA A 63 12.57 -5.09 10.30
C ALA A 63 13.52 -4.83 11.49
N ALA A 64 13.48 -3.63 12.08
CA ALA A 64 14.37 -3.23 13.18
C ALA A 64 13.88 -3.70 14.56
N PHE A 65 12.57 -3.77 14.79
CA PHE A 65 12.00 -4.14 16.09
C PHE A 65 11.77 -5.65 16.25
N ASP A 66 12.07 -6.17 17.43
CA ASP A 66 11.78 -7.55 17.84
C ASP A 66 10.48 -7.69 18.64
N ASN A 67 9.95 -6.57 19.15
CA ASN A 67 8.74 -6.61 19.96
C ASN A 67 7.51 -6.85 19.06
N PRO A 68 6.80 -7.97 19.22
CA PRO A 68 5.72 -8.33 18.31
C PRO A 68 4.49 -7.42 18.43
N TYR A 69 4.26 -6.78 19.59
CA TYR A 69 3.20 -5.79 19.76
C TYR A 69 3.47 -4.53 18.93
N VAL A 70 4.73 -4.09 18.90
CA VAL A 70 5.17 -2.93 18.10
C VAL A 70 5.05 -3.25 16.61
N VAL A 71 5.54 -4.42 16.19
CA VAL A 71 5.42 -4.89 14.80
C VAL A 71 3.95 -5.02 14.37
N GLY A 72 3.09 -5.56 15.25
CA GLY A 72 1.66 -5.68 15.02
C GLY A 72 0.95 -4.33 14.84
N ALA A 73 1.33 -3.34 15.65
CA ALA A 73 0.81 -1.97 15.53
C ALA A 73 1.18 -1.35 14.17
N PHE A 74 2.44 -1.49 13.72
CA PHE A 74 2.86 -1.01 12.41
C PHE A 74 2.11 -1.73 11.28
N PHE A 75 1.95 -3.05 11.34
CA PHE A 75 1.14 -3.75 10.34
C PHE A 75 -0.31 -3.29 10.31
N SER A 76 -0.91 -3.03 11.47
CA SER A 76 -2.27 -2.49 11.57
C SER A 76 -2.40 -1.13 10.86
N ILE A 77 -1.45 -0.21 11.11
CA ILE A 77 -1.42 1.10 10.46
C ILE A 77 -1.28 0.96 8.94
N ILE A 78 -0.33 0.13 8.47
CA ILE A 78 -0.09 -0.10 7.04
C ILE A 78 -1.34 -0.69 6.35
N VAL A 79 -1.91 -1.76 6.92
CA VAL A 79 -3.09 -2.43 6.37
C VAL A 79 -4.22 -1.44 6.22
N GLY A 80 -4.50 -0.71 7.28
CA GLY A 80 -5.61 0.19 7.29
C GLY A 80 -5.49 1.37 6.36
N TYR A 81 -4.31 2.00 6.32
CA TYR A 81 -4.04 3.05 5.36
C TYR A 81 -4.20 2.54 3.92
N GLN A 82 -3.72 1.32 3.62
CA GLN A 82 -3.90 0.70 2.30
C GLN A 82 -5.38 0.53 1.93
N TRP A 83 -6.23 0.13 2.88
CA TRP A 83 -7.67 0.01 2.67
C TRP A 83 -8.35 1.35 2.37
N ALA A 84 -8.03 2.39 3.13
CA ALA A 84 -8.55 3.74 2.87
C ALA A 84 -8.09 4.25 1.50
N ARG A 85 -6.82 4.03 1.18
CA ARG A 85 -6.21 4.44 -0.08
C ARG A 85 -6.88 3.81 -1.30
N ASP A 86 -7.10 2.49 -1.31
CA ASP A 86 -7.61 1.79 -2.50
C ASP A 86 -8.98 2.33 -2.94
N GLN A 87 -9.80 2.82 -2.01
CA GLN A 87 -11.07 3.51 -2.32
C GLN A 87 -10.85 4.83 -3.09
N ILE A 88 -9.84 5.60 -2.71
CA ILE A 88 -9.50 6.88 -3.36
C ILE A 88 -8.98 6.61 -4.78
N TYR A 89 -8.01 5.71 -4.93
CA TYR A 89 -7.43 5.39 -6.24
C TYR A 89 -8.47 4.81 -7.20
N THR A 90 -9.34 3.91 -6.73
CA THR A 90 -10.39 3.33 -7.57
C THR A 90 -11.37 4.40 -8.05
N THR A 91 -11.76 5.32 -7.16
CA THR A 91 -12.68 6.41 -7.50
C THR A 91 -12.05 7.37 -8.52
N GLU A 92 -10.83 7.84 -8.27
CA GLU A 92 -10.08 8.73 -9.16
C GLU A 92 -9.80 8.07 -10.52
N PHE A 93 -9.42 6.79 -10.54
CA PHE A 93 -9.15 6.06 -11.78
C PHE A 93 -10.39 5.91 -12.65
N ILE A 94 -11.52 5.51 -12.06
CA ILE A 94 -12.79 5.32 -12.77
C ILE A 94 -13.37 6.65 -13.27
N GLN A 95 -13.15 7.75 -12.55
CA GLN A 95 -13.69 9.06 -12.91
C GLN A 95 -12.83 9.78 -13.96
N ASN A 96 -11.51 9.72 -13.86
CA ASN A 96 -10.62 10.54 -14.70
C ASN A 96 -10.10 9.82 -15.96
N TYR A 97 -9.97 8.48 -15.93
CA TYR A 97 -9.32 7.75 -17.02
C TYR A 97 -10.28 6.92 -17.89
N ILE A 98 -11.51 6.68 -17.43
CA ILE A 98 -12.51 5.90 -18.19
C ILE A 98 -13.66 6.81 -18.62
N VAL A 99 -13.53 7.34 -19.83
CA VAL A 99 -14.51 8.26 -20.46
C VAL A 99 -15.82 7.54 -20.76
N ASP A 100 -15.77 6.30 -21.27
CA ASP A 100 -16.96 5.55 -21.65
C ASP A 100 -17.44 4.61 -20.54
N LYS A 101 -18.69 4.81 -20.10
CA LYS A 101 -19.34 4.04 -19.03
C LYS A 101 -19.41 2.54 -19.35
N LYS A 102 -19.49 2.15 -20.63
CA LYS A 102 -19.63 0.75 -21.05
C LYS A 102 -18.39 -0.09 -20.73
N TYR A 103 -17.20 0.52 -20.73
CA TYR A 103 -15.93 -0.18 -20.54
C TYR A 103 -15.39 -0.11 -19.11
N LYS A 104 -16.09 0.57 -18.18
CA LYS A 104 -15.65 0.73 -16.78
C LYS A 104 -15.42 -0.60 -16.07
N ALA A 105 -16.38 -1.52 -16.20
CA ALA A 105 -16.27 -2.85 -15.57
C ALA A 105 -15.12 -3.67 -16.16
N THR A 106 -14.94 -3.64 -17.48
CA THR A 106 -13.87 -4.37 -18.16
C THR A 106 -12.49 -3.84 -17.76
N MET A 107 -12.31 -2.52 -17.74
CA MET A 107 -11.05 -1.89 -17.34
C MET A 107 -10.72 -2.15 -15.86
N LEU A 108 -11.72 -2.13 -14.98
CA LEU A 108 -11.52 -2.47 -13.56
C LEU A 108 -11.10 -3.94 -13.39
N SER A 109 -11.67 -4.86 -14.18
CA SER A 109 -11.26 -6.26 -14.18
C SER A 109 -9.82 -6.45 -14.67
N VAL A 110 -9.45 -5.81 -15.78
CA VAL A 110 -8.08 -5.91 -16.34
C VAL A 110 -7.04 -5.35 -15.37
N THR A 111 -7.30 -4.20 -14.76
CA THR A 111 -6.39 -3.62 -13.75
C THR A 111 -6.21 -4.56 -12.56
N THR A 112 -7.29 -5.16 -12.07
CA THR A 112 -7.22 -6.16 -10.98
C THR A 112 -6.42 -7.41 -11.38
N GLN A 113 -6.54 -7.87 -12.63
CA GLN A 113 -5.73 -9.01 -13.12
C GLN A 113 -4.25 -8.67 -13.18
N ILE A 114 -3.91 -7.47 -13.66
CA ILE A 114 -2.52 -6.98 -13.66
C ILE A 114 -1.98 -6.93 -12.22
N ASP A 115 -2.76 -6.41 -11.28
CA ASP A 115 -2.37 -6.39 -9.86
C ASP A 115 -2.08 -7.78 -9.32
N TYR A 116 -2.89 -8.80 -9.63
CA TYR A 116 -2.63 -10.17 -9.18
C TYR A 116 -1.34 -10.76 -9.76
N VAL A 117 -1.03 -10.48 -11.03
CA VAL A 117 0.23 -10.93 -11.65
C VAL A 117 1.42 -10.31 -10.94
N PHE A 118 1.42 -8.99 -10.71
CA PHE A 118 2.49 -8.32 -9.98
C PHE A 118 2.59 -8.77 -8.53
N GLN A 119 1.45 -8.96 -7.85
CA GLN A 119 1.43 -9.50 -6.49
C GLN A 119 2.06 -10.88 -6.41
N MET A 120 1.80 -11.75 -7.39
CA MET A 120 2.42 -13.08 -7.46
C MET A 120 3.94 -12.98 -7.60
N ILE A 121 4.43 -12.18 -8.56
CA ILE A 121 5.87 -11.99 -8.82
C ILE A 121 6.57 -11.46 -7.57
N ILE A 122 6.00 -10.42 -6.95
CA ILE A 122 6.56 -9.80 -5.75
C ILE A 122 6.50 -10.77 -4.56
N ALA A 123 5.38 -11.47 -4.36
CA ALA A 123 5.24 -12.41 -3.26
C ALA A 123 6.21 -13.58 -3.38
N PHE A 124 6.46 -14.08 -4.60
CA PHE A 124 7.45 -15.13 -4.84
C PHE A 124 8.87 -14.63 -4.58
N SER A 125 9.22 -13.46 -5.14
CA SER A 125 10.56 -12.87 -5.00
C SER A 125 10.90 -12.55 -3.54
N ILE A 126 9.99 -11.90 -2.83
CA ILE A 126 10.17 -11.55 -1.41
C ILE A 126 10.05 -12.79 -0.52
N GLY A 127 9.18 -13.74 -0.88
CA GLY A 127 9.03 -15.01 -0.17
C GLY A 127 10.35 -15.79 -0.10
N PHE A 128 11.08 -15.84 -1.22
CA PHE A 128 12.41 -16.48 -1.26
C PHE A 128 13.42 -15.81 -0.31
N VAL A 129 13.39 -14.48 -0.20
CA VAL A 129 14.24 -13.74 0.74
C VAL A 129 13.80 -13.97 2.20
N MET A 130 12.50 -14.06 2.44
CA MET A 130 11.92 -14.30 3.77
C MET A 130 12.19 -15.69 4.32
N GLU A 131 12.44 -16.68 3.47
CA GLU A 131 12.88 -18.02 3.89
C GLU A 131 14.17 -17.97 4.72
N GLN A 132 15.11 -17.09 4.35
CA GLN A 132 16.35 -16.89 5.10
C GLN A 132 16.12 -16.10 6.40
N SER A 133 15.38 -15.01 6.32
CA SER A 133 15.02 -14.19 7.48
C SER A 133 13.87 -13.24 7.15
N TYR A 134 12.83 -13.24 7.98
CA TYR A 134 11.73 -12.28 7.86
C TYR A 134 12.20 -10.83 7.98
N LYS A 135 13.16 -10.54 8.88
CA LYS A 135 13.73 -9.18 9.03
C LYS A 135 14.37 -8.71 7.74
N LEU A 136 15.18 -9.57 7.12
CA LEU A 136 15.84 -9.27 5.86
C LEU A 136 14.81 -9.08 4.73
N GLY A 137 13.78 -9.93 4.68
CA GLY A 137 12.70 -9.79 3.70
C GLY A 137 11.88 -8.50 3.83
N PHE A 138 11.57 -8.05 5.05
CA PHE A 138 10.90 -6.76 5.24
C PHE A 138 11.82 -5.57 4.97
N PHE A 139 13.11 -5.69 5.25
CA PHE A 139 14.11 -4.68 4.93
C PHE A 139 14.30 -4.52 3.41
N THR A 140 14.44 -5.61 2.66
CA THR A 140 14.54 -5.57 1.20
C THR A 140 13.26 -5.04 0.57
N LEU A 141 12.08 -5.42 1.11
CA LEU A 141 10.80 -4.87 0.69
C LEU A 141 10.74 -3.35 0.92
N SER A 142 11.24 -2.84 2.05
CA SER A 142 11.31 -1.41 2.33
C SER A 142 12.11 -0.64 1.27
N ILE A 143 13.32 -1.12 0.95
CA ILE A 143 14.18 -0.51 -0.07
C ILE A 143 13.53 -0.56 -1.45
N ALA A 144 13.03 -1.74 -1.85
CA ALA A 144 12.38 -1.90 -3.15
C ALA A 144 11.17 -0.98 -3.30
N LEU A 145 10.33 -0.88 -2.25
CA LEU A 145 9.17 -0.01 -2.25
C LEU A 145 9.55 1.47 -2.30
N PHE A 146 10.60 1.88 -1.59
CA PHE A 146 11.13 3.24 -1.65
C PHE A 146 11.56 3.61 -3.08
N CYS A 147 12.32 2.73 -3.75
CA CYS A 147 12.76 2.95 -5.13
C CYS A 147 11.56 3.07 -6.09
N VAL A 148 10.57 2.18 -5.99
CA VAL A 148 9.38 2.21 -6.84
C VAL A 148 8.57 3.49 -6.62
N LEU A 149 8.33 3.88 -5.37
CA LEU A 149 7.60 5.10 -5.04
C LEU A 149 8.36 6.37 -5.47
N LEU A 150 9.70 6.36 -5.39
CA LEU A 150 10.53 7.47 -5.86
C LEU A 150 10.39 7.67 -7.37
N ILE A 151 10.44 6.57 -8.15
CA ILE A 151 10.23 6.61 -9.60
C ILE A 151 8.81 7.07 -9.93
N ALA A 152 7.80 6.55 -9.23
CA ALA A 152 6.41 6.95 -9.42
C ALA A 152 6.18 8.44 -9.13
N TYR A 153 6.75 8.94 -8.03
CA TYR A 153 6.68 10.35 -7.66
C TYR A 153 7.36 11.25 -8.70
N ALA A 154 8.56 10.88 -9.16
CA ALA A 154 9.28 11.61 -10.20
C ALA A 154 8.48 11.64 -11.52
N GLY A 155 7.90 10.52 -11.92
CA GLY A 155 7.08 10.40 -13.14
C GLY A 155 5.85 11.31 -13.10
N ILE A 156 5.10 11.30 -11.99
CA ILE A 156 3.90 12.12 -11.82
C ILE A 156 4.23 13.61 -11.72
N ARG A 157 5.37 13.96 -11.12
CA ARG A 157 5.85 15.35 -11.10
C ARG A 157 6.19 15.83 -12.51
N ALA A 158 6.87 14.99 -13.31
CA ALA A 158 7.25 15.33 -14.67
C ALA A 158 6.05 15.52 -15.61
N THR A 159 5.01 14.69 -15.49
CA THR A 159 3.78 14.84 -16.30
C THR A 159 3.02 16.11 -15.98
N ARG A 160 2.94 16.51 -14.70
CA ARG A 160 2.31 17.76 -14.29
C ARG A 160 3.04 19.00 -14.83
N ILE A 161 4.38 19.02 -14.75
CA ILE A 161 5.19 20.12 -15.31
C ILE A 161 4.92 20.27 -16.81
N ARG A 162 4.83 19.16 -17.56
CA ARG A 162 4.47 19.19 -18.99
C ARG A 162 3.07 19.74 -19.27
N GLN A 163 2.10 19.44 -18.42
CA GLN A 163 0.75 20.01 -18.56
C GLN A 163 0.73 21.52 -18.27
N GLU A 164 1.51 21.98 -17.29
CA GLU A 164 1.62 23.40 -16.93
C GLU A 164 2.41 24.21 -17.98
N THR A 165 3.40 23.63 -18.65
CA THR A 165 4.17 24.28 -19.74
C THR A 165 3.54 24.13 -21.13
N GLY A 166 2.76 23.07 -21.37
CA GLY A 166 2.03 22.86 -22.62
C GLY A 166 0.74 23.67 -22.74
N ALA A 167 0.21 24.21 -21.63
CA ALA A 167 -0.96 25.10 -21.61
C ALA A 167 -0.60 26.58 -21.87
N THR A 168 0.69 26.90 -21.96
CA THR A 168 1.21 28.26 -22.22
C THR A 168 1.71 28.47 -23.66
N ALA A 169 1.45 27.53 -24.57
CA ALA A 169 1.75 27.63 -26.00
C ALA A 169 0.45 27.58 -26.81
#